data_AF-A0AA43D994-F1
#
_entry.id   AF-A0AA43D994-F1
#
_cell.length_a   1.000
_cell.length_b   1.000
_cell.length_c   1.000
_cell.angle_alpha   90.00
_cell.angle_beta   90.00
_cell.angle_gamma   90.00
#
_symmetry.space_group_name_H-M   'P 1'
#
loop_
_entity.id
_entity.type
_entity.pdbx_description
1 polymer ?
#
loop_
_entity_poly.entity_id
_entity_poly.type
_entity_poly.pdbx_seq_one_letter_code
_entity_poly.pdbx_strand_id
1 'polypeptide(L)'
;MKYCLAACFAVCSMVALAQETQNVEDLKKEILQLREDVDLIQMNLAEGETKFKRGIVVATIGYCVTIAGGLMLGRSQDDLGKVLLVSGGATGITGTVMMVDAFKYLGRAGKSSQRH
;
A
#
# COMPACT_ATOMS: atom_id res chain seq x y z
N MET A 1 -49.48 -27.18 35.73
CA MET A 1 -49.05 -25.79 35.42
C MET A 1 -47.72 -25.39 36.06
N LYS A 2 -47.40 -25.79 37.31
CA LYS A 2 -46.11 -25.45 37.97
C LYS A 2 -44.84 -25.88 37.20
N TYR A 3 -44.86 -27.03 36.51
CA TYR A 3 -43.69 -27.55 35.79
C TYR A 3 -43.39 -26.84 34.46
N CYS A 4 -44.39 -26.23 33.81
CA CYS A 4 -44.17 -25.44 32.57
C CYS A 4 -43.40 -24.15 32.85
N LEU A 5 -43.66 -23.51 33.99
CA LEU A 5 -43.04 -22.24 34.35
C LEU A 5 -41.56 -22.42 34.72
N ALA A 6 -41.22 -23.53 35.37
CA ALA A 6 -39.85 -23.93 35.66
C ALA A 6 -39.07 -24.30 34.37
N ALA A 7 -39.71 -24.99 33.43
CA ALA A 7 -39.10 -25.33 32.14
C ALA A 7 -38.80 -24.08 31.28
N CYS A 8 -39.70 -23.10 31.23
CA CYS A 8 -39.44 -21.83 30.53
C CYS A 8 -38.27 -21.04 31.12
N PHE A 9 -38.10 -21.06 32.46
CA PHE A 9 -37.01 -20.33 33.10
C PHE A 9 -35.64 -20.95 32.79
N ALA A 10 -35.56 -22.28 32.74
CA ALA A 10 -34.33 -23.00 32.39
C ALA A 10 -33.91 -22.77 30.92
N VAL A 11 -34.87 -22.67 29.99
CA VAL A 11 -34.59 -22.39 28.57
C VAL A 11 -34.13 -20.95 28.36
N CYS A 12 -34.68 -19.99 29.12
CA CYS A 12 -34.31 -18.58 29.02
C CYS A 12 -32.86 -18.31 29.44
N SER A 13 -32.36 -19.01 30.47
CA SER A 13 -30.97 -18.88 30.93
C SER A 13 -29.95 -19.38 29.91
N MET A 14 -30.29 -20.36 29.08
CA MET A 14 -29.40 -20.85 28.02
C MET A 14 -29.31 -19.88 26.83
N VAL A 15 -30.40 -19.19 26.51
CA VAL A 15 -30.41 -18.19 25.42
C VAL A 15 -29.57 -16.97 25.77
N ALA A 16 -29.62 -16.49 27.03
CA ALA A 16 -28.82 -15.35 27.47
C ALA A 16 -27.30 -15.61 27.39
N LEU A 17 -26.86 -16.83 27.73
CA LEU A 17 -25.44 -17.21 27.69
C LEU A 17 -24.92 -17.40 26.24
N ALA A 18 -25.80 -17.80 25.32
CA ALA A 18 -25.50 -17.90 23.90
C ALA A 18 -25.34 -16.53 23.20
N GLN A 19 -26.05 -15.50 23.68
CA GLN A 19 -25.92 -14.14 23.14
C GLN A 19 -24.59 -13.48 23.51
N GLU A 20 -24.03 -13.79 24.68
CA GLU A 20 -22.73 -13.26 25.12
C GLU A 20 -21.57 -13.85 24.32
N THR A 21 -21.63 -15.15 24.01
CA THR A 21 -20.62 -15.85 23.21
C THR A 21 -20.57 -15.35 21.77
N GLN A 22 -21.73 -15.06 21.16
CA GLN A 22 -21.80 -14.52 19.81
C GLN A 22 -21.12 -13.14 19.68
N ASN A 23 -21.25 -12.28 20.70
CA ASN A 23 -20.66 -10.93 20.70
C ASN A 23 -19.12 -10.99 20.80
N VAL A 24 -18.59 -11.96 21.56
CA VAL A 24 -17.14 -12.21 21.67
C VAL A 24 -16.56 -12.77 20.38
N GLU A 25 -17.32 -13.61 19.67
CA GLU A 25 -16.92 -14.14 18.36
C GLU A 25 -16.86 -13.05 17.28
N ASP A 26 -17.84 -12.13 17.26
CA ASP A 26 -17.84 -10.97 16.37
C ASP A 26 -16.65 -10.02 16.65
N LEU A 27 -16.36 -9.72 17.92
CA LEU A 27 -15.16 -8.94 18.28
C LEU A 27 -13.87 -9.62 17.84
N LYS A 28 -13.76 -10.95 18.05
CA LYS A 28 -12.58 -11.71 17.65
C LYS A 28 -12.38 -11.66 16.14
N LYS A 29 -13.47 -11.74 15.38
CA LYS A 29 -13.46 -11.62 13.92
C LYS A 29 -13.04 -10.23 13.48
N GLU A 30 -13.57 -9.18 14.10
CA GLU A 30 -13.21 -7.79 13.80
C GLU A 30 -11.74 -7.51 14.11
N ILE A 31 -11.21 -7.98 15.24
CA ILE A 31 -9.78 -7.87 15.58
C ILE A 31 -8.91 -8.63 14.57
N LEU A 32 -9.36 -9.80 14.10
CA LEU A 32 -8.64 -10.58 13.10
C LEU A 32 -8.60 -9.86 11.74
N GLN A 33 -9.73 -9.29 11.31
CA GLN A 33 -9.82 -8.48 10.10
C GLN A 33 -8.95 -7.23 10.20
N LEU A 34 -8.95 -6.56 11.36
CA LEU A 34 -8.10 -5.38 11.58
C LEU A 34 -6.61 -5.74 11.45
N ARG A 35 -6.19 -6.90 11.98
CA ARG A 35 -4.80 -7.36 11.86
C ARG A 35 -4.44 -7.65 10.40
N GLU A 36 -5.32 -8.31 9.67
CA GLU A 36 -5.13 -8.59 8.25
C GLU A 36 -4.99 -7.31 7.43
N ASP A 37 -5.85 -6.32 7.69
CA ASP A 37 -5.78 -5.00 7.04
C ASP A 37 -4.45 -4.28 7.37
N VAL A 38 -4.01 -4.31 8.63
CA VAL A 38 -2.73 -3.72 9.05
C VAL A 38 -1.54 -4.41 8.38
N ASP A 39 -1.54 -5.74 8.30
CA ASP A 39 -0.48 -6.51 7.65
C ASP A 39 -0.42 -6.21 6.14
N LEU A 40 -1.58 -6.08 5.49
CA LEU A 40 -1.69 -5.70 4.09
C LEU A 40 -1.17 -4.27 3.85
N ILE A 41 -1.47 -3.33 4.75
CA ILE A 41 -0.95 -1.96 4.70
C ILE A 41 0.57 -1.95 4.84
N GLN A 42 1.12 -2.68 5.82
CA GLN A 42 2.58 -2.78 6.02
C GLN A 42 3.29 -3.37 4.81
N MET A 43 2.72 -4.42 4.21
CA MET A 43 3.29 -5.04 3.01
C MET A 43 3.33 -4.05 1.82
N ASN A 44 2.23 -3.33 1.56
CA ASN A 44 2.16 -2.34 0.49
C ASN A 44 3.08 -1.13 0.74
N LEU A 45 3.26 -0.73 2.01
CA LEU A 45 4.19 0.32 2.42
C LEU A 45 5.64 -0.08 2.13
N ALA A 46 6.06 -1.29 2.49
CA ALA A 46 7.41 -1.78 2.25
C ALA A 46 7.73 -1.87 0.74
N GLU A 47 6.77 -2.31 -0.07
CA GLU A 47 6.91 -2.35 -1.53
C GLU A 47 6.97 -0.92 -2.12
N GLY A 48 6.10 -0.02 -1.65
CA GLY A 48 6.08 1.39 -2.04
C GLY A 48 7.40 2.09 -1.70
N GLU A 49 7.92 1.92 -0.49
CA GLU A 49 9.18 2.51 -0.05
C GLU A 49 10.35 2.07 -0.95
N THR A 50 10.40 0.79 -1.31
CA THR A 50 11.47 0.24 -2.16
C THR A 50 11.40 0.83 -3.57
N LYS A 51 10.21 0.91 -4.17
CA LYS A 51 10.01 1.52 -5.51
C LYS A 51 10.32 3.02 -5.49
N PHE A 52 9.92 3.72 -4.42
CA PHE A 52 10.19 5.13 -4.25
C PHE A 52 11.70 5.43 -4.15
N LYS A 53 12.44 4.68 -3.32
CA LYS A 53 13.90 4.81 -3.21
C LYS A 53 14.61 4.52 -4.53
N ARG A 54 14.20 3.46 -5.24
CA ARG A 54 14.74 3.15 -6.58
C ARG A 54 14.44 4.28 -7.57
N GLY A 55 13.23 4.82 -7.56
CA GLY A 55 12.83 5.93 -8.41
C GLY A 55 13.67 7.19 -8.19
N ILE A 56 13.95 7.55 -6.93
CA ILE A 56 14.85 8.67 -6.59
C ILE A 56 16.25 8.45 -7.17
N VAL A 57 16.82 7.25 -6.99
CA VAL A 57 18.16 6.94 -7.50
C VAL A 57 18.20 7.05 -9.02
N VAL A 58 17.24 6.43 -9.71
CA VAL A 58 17.14 6.47 -11.19
C VAL A 58 16.95 7.90 -11.68
N ALA A 59 16.07 8.68 -11.04
CA ALA A 59 15.84 10.08 -11.40
C ALA A 59 17.09 10.93 -11.22
N THR A 60 17.82 10.73 -10.12
CA THR A 60 19.06 11.46 -9.83
C THR A 60 20.14 11.16 -10.88
N ILE A 61 20.33 9.88 -11.22
CA ILE A 61 21.27 9.48 -12.28
C ILE A 61 20.85 10.12 -13.61
N GLY A 62 19.56 10.05 -13.98
CA GLY A 62 19.04 10.67 -15.19
C GLY A 62 19.32 12.17 -15.25
N TYR A 63 19.10 12.89 -14.15
CA TYR A 63 19.42 14.32 -14.04
C TYR A 63 20.91 14.59 -14.18
N CYS A 64 21.78 13.81 -13.53
CA CYS A 64 23.23 13.94 -13.68
C CYS A 64 23.67 13.73 -15.13
N VAL A 65 23.15 12.71 -15.81
CA VAL A 65 23.45 12.41 -17.22
C VAL A 65 22.92 13.53 -18.13
N THR A 66 21.73 14.06 -17.84
CA THR A 66 21.15 15.20 -18.58
C THR A 66 22.01 16.44 -18.44
N ILE A 67 22.44 16.79 -17.23
CA ILE A 67 23.31 17.95 -16.99
C ILE A 67 24.65 17.77 -17.69
N ALA A 68 25.27 16.59 -17.58
CA ALA A 68 26.53 16.28 -18.27
C ALA A 68 26.38 16.38 -19.80
N GLY A 69 25.30 15.83 -20.36
CA GLY A 69 24.98 15.94 -21.79
C GLY A 69 24.76 17.39 -22.22
N GLY A 70 24.01 18.16 -21.42
CA GLY A 70 23.76 19.59 -21.67
C GLY A 70 25.03 20.44 -21.67
N LEU A 71 26.00 20.13 -20.81
CA LEU A 71 27.31 20.80 -20.78
C LEU A 71 28.21 20.44 -21.97
N MET A 72 27.95 19.31 -22.63
CA MET A 72 28.68 18.85 -23.83
C MET A 72 28.09 19.37 -25.14
N LEU A 73 26.85 19.89 -25.12
CA LEU A 73 26.23 20.55 -26.27
C LEU A 73 27.00 21.82 -26.68
N GLY A 74 27.12 22.05 -27.99
CA GLY A 74 27.82 23.22 -28.55
C GLY A 74 29.36 23.15 -28.48
N ARG A 75 29.92 22.00 -28.12
CA ARG A 75 31.37 21.73 -28.16
C ARG A 75 31.71 20.68 -29.23
N SER A 76 32.97 20.23 -29.28
CA SER A 76 33.43 19.23 -30.25
C SER A 76 32.65 17.90 -30.20
N GLN A 77 31.97 17.61 -29.10
CA GLN A 77 31.24 16.35 -28.84
C GLN A 77 29.71 16.56 -28.81
N ASP A 78 29.18 17.42 -29.70
CA ASP A 78 27.76 17.83 -29.72
C ASP A 78 26.78 16.65 -29.89
N ASP A 79 27.10 15.68 -30.74
CA ASP A 79 26.26 14.48 -30.92
C ASP A 79 26.21 13.60 -29.67
N LEU A 80 27.33 13.48 -28.94
CA LEU A 80 27.35 12.77 -27.66
C LEU A 80 26.49 13.51 -26.63
N GLY A 81 26.59 14.85 -26.58
CA GLY A 81 25.78 15.70 -25.72
C GLY A 81 24.27 15.52 -25.95
N LYS A 82 23.83 15.47 -27.22
CA LYS A 82 22.41 15.22 -27.57
C LYS A 82 21.92 13.85 -27.10
N VAL A 83 22.72 12.81 -27.32
CA VAL A 83 22.37 11.44 -26.90
C VAL A 83 22.29 11.33 -25.38
N LEU A 84 23.24 11.93 -24.65
CA LEU A 84 23.20 11.97 -23.18
C LEU A 84 22.02 12.80 -22.66
N LEU A 85 21.69 13.92 -23.31
CA LEU A 85 20.56 14.75 -22.92
C LEU A 85 19.23 13.98 -23.04
N VAL A 86 19.02 13.30 -24.17
CA VAL A 86 17.79 12.54 -24.41
C VAL A 86 17.71 11.30 -23.51
N SER A 87 18.80 10.53 -23.40
CA SER A 87 18.83 9.33 -22.57
C SER A 87 18.75 9.65 -21.08
N GLY A 88 19.43 10.71 -20.62
CA GLY A 88 19.34 11.22 -19.26
C GLY A 88 17.93 11.73 -18.94
N GLY A 89 17.32 12.49 -19.84
CA GLY A 89 15.96 13.02 -19.67
C GLY A 89 14.92 11.89 -19.58
N ALA A 90 15.01 10.90 -20.48
CA ALA A 90 14.13 9.73 -20.47
C ALA A 90 14.31 8.89 -19.18
N THR A 91 15.56 8.71 -18.73
CA THR A 91 15.87 8.02 -17.46
C THR A 91 15.30 8.80 -16.26
N GLY A 92 15.43 10.13 -16.27
CA GLY A 92 14.87 11.02 -15.25
C GLY A 92 13.36 10.89 -15.13
N ILE A 93 12.64 10.96 -16.25
CA ILE A 93 11.19 10.79 -16.31
C ILE A 93 10.78 9.40 -15.82
N THR A 94 11.51 8.36 -16.23
CA THR A 94 11.25 6.98 -15.78
C THR A 94 11.37 6.86 -14.26
N GLY A 95 12.41 7.46 -13.66
CA GLY A 95 12.57 7.50 -12.21
C GLY A 95 11.38 8.19 -11.51
N THR A 96 10.90 9.31 -12.04
CA THR A 96 9.72 10.00 -11.52
C THR A 96 8.45 9.16 -11.64
N VAL A 97 8.25 8.46 -12.76
CA VAL A 97 7.11 7.54 -12.93
C VAL A 97 7.15 6.42 -11.91
N MET A 98 8.33 5.85 -11.62
CA MET A 98 8.50 4.85 -10.56
C MET A 98 8.14 5.40 -9.18
N MET A 99 8.46 6.66 -8.90
CA MET A 99 8.07 7.31 -7.64
C MET A 99 6.56 7.53 -7.55
N VAL A 100 5.90 7.94 -8.64
CA VAL A 100 4.45 8.13 -8.68
C VAL A 100 3.72 6.79 -8.54
N ASP A 101 4.21 5.74 -9.19
CA ASP A 101 3.65 4.40 -9.04
C ASP A 101 3.80 3.88 -7.59
N ALA A 102 4.91 4.17 -6.92
CA ALA A 102 5.08 3.85 -5.50
C ALA A 102 4.00 4.47 -4.60
N PHE A 103 3.58 5.72 -4.87
CA PHE A 103 2.49 6.35 -4.12
C PHE A 103 1.13 5.70 -4.37
N LYS A 104 0.93 5.10 -5.54
CA LYS A 104 -0.31 4.37 -5.86
C LYS A 104 -0.44 3.09 -5.04
N TYR A 105 0.64 2.39 -4.72
CA TYR A 105 0.62 1.22 -3.82
C TYR A 105 0.24 1.61 -2.39
N LEU A 106 0.79 2.72 -1.91
CA LEU A 106 0.42 3.36 -0.64
C LEU A 106 -1.08 3.72 -0.58
N GLY A 107 -1.62 4.35 -1.63
CA GLY A 107 -3.03 4.77 -1.67
C GLY A 107 -4.03 3.65 -1.90
N ARG A 108 -3.61 2.49 -2.43
CA ARG A 108 -4.51 1.36 -2.73
C ARG A 108 -4.74 0.44 -1.53
N ALA A 109 -3.83 0.43 -0.55
CA ALA A 109 -3.96 -0.35 0.68
C ALA A 109 -5.18 0.07 1.54
N GLY A 110 -5.63 1.32 1.45
CA GLY A 110 -6.83 1.80 2.16
C GLY A 110 -8.17 1.49 1.48
N LYS A 111 -8.17 0.92 0.26
CA LYS A 111 -9.38 0.80 -0.56
C LYS A 111 -9.98 -0.62 -0.61
N SER A 112 -9.27 -1.64 -0.13
CA SER A 112 -9.73 -3.04 -0.12
C SER A 112 -10.75 -3.34 0.99
N SER A 113 -10.78 -2.56 2.07
CA SER A 113 -11.67 -2.78 3.22
C SER A 113 -13.13 -2.34 2.97
N GLN A 114 -13.42 -1.64 1.86
CA GLN A 114 -14.76 -1.08 1.57
C GLN A 114 -15.66 -1.98 0.70
N ARG A 115 -15.33 -3.27 0.56
CA ARG A 115 -16.20 -4.26 -0.10
C ARG A 115 -16.47 -5.40 0.86
N HIS A 116 -17.37 -5.23 1.81
CA HIS A 116 -18.25 -6.28 2.32
C HIS A 116 -19.41 -5.67 3.09
#